data_AF-A0A7W6CH57-F1
#
_entry.id   AF-A0A7W6CH57-F1
#
_cell.length_a   1.000
_cell.length_b   1.000
_cell.length_c   1.000
_cell.angle_alpha   90.00
_cell.angle_beta   90.00
_cell.angle_gamma   90.00
#
_symmetry.space_group_name_H-M   'P 1'
#
loop_
_entity.id
_entity.type
_entity.pdbx_description
1 polymer ?
#
loop_
_entity_poly.entity_id
_entity_poly.type
_entity_poly.pdbx_seq_one_letter_code
_entity_poly.pdbx_strand_id
1 'polypeptide(L)'
;MQYVSIRYSERLAEAGIEPSIGSVGDSYDTALTETINGLDKAAVIHRRGPWRNVEAVEFATLEWVDGFNNRRLLEPIGNIPPAEAEERYYTMLDAPAMAA
;
A
#
# COMPACT_ATOMS: atom_id res chain seq x y z
N MET A 1 -4.32 -2.17 19.29
CA MET A 1 -4.55 -1.17 18.22
C MET A 1 -3.51 -0.07 18.36
N GLN A 2 -2.58 0.01 17.42
CA GLN A 2 -1.42 0.92 17.48
C GLN A 2 -1.70 2.29 16.85
N TYR A 3 -2.63 2.34 15.89
CA TYR A 3 -3.02 3.50 15.09
C TYR A 3 -3.93 4.52 15.80
N VAL A 4 -4.33 4.25 17.06
CA VAL A 4 -5.08 5.19 17.92
C VAL A 4 -4.27 5.63 19.14
N SER A 5 -2.98 5.30 19.18
CA SER A 5 -2.12 5.70 20.30
C SER A 5 -1.75 7.19 20.19
N ILE A 6 -1.64 7.86 21.34
CA ILE A 6 -1.22 9.28 21.42
C ILE A 6 0.09 9.49 20.68
N ARG A 7 1.06 8.59 20.86
CA ARG A 7 2.36 8.64 20.19
C ARG A 7 2.26 8.60 18.67
N TYR A 8 1.28 7.88 18.11
CA TYR A 8 1.05 7.85 16.67
C TYR A 8 0.52 9.18 16.17
N SER A 9 -0.49 9.76 16.84
CA SER A 9 -1.04 11.07 16.50
C SER A 9 -0.02 12.21 16.62
N GLU A 10 0.82 12.19 17.66
CA GLU A 10 1.92 13.14 17.84
C GLU A 10 2.91 13.07 16.68
N ARG A 11 3.29 11.86 16.25
CA ARG A 11 4.23 11.67 15.15
C ARG A 11 3.67 12.11 13.79
N LEU A 12 2.37 11.88 13.56
CA LEU A 12 1.70 12.39 12.37
C LEU A 12 1.67 13.92 12.35
N ALA A 13 1.35 14.56 13.48
CA ALA A 13 1.37 16.01 13.60
C ALA A 13 2.76 16.61 13.37
N GLU A 14 3.81 15.99 13.93
CA GLU A 14 5.21 16.40 13.68
C GLU A 14 5.62 16.28 12.21
N ALA A 15 5.08 15.28 11.49
CA ALA A 15 5.32 15.10 10.07
C ALA A 15 4.41 15.96 9.17
N GLY A 16 3.50 16.75 9.75
CA GLY A 16 2.51 17.53 9.00
C GLY A 16 1.46 16.68 8.28
N ILE A 17 1.23 15.43 8.73
CA ILE A 17 0.29 14.49 8.14
C ILE A 17 -1.02 14.54 8.92
N GLU A 18 -2.12 14.82 8.23
CA GLU A 18 -3.46 14.78 8.81
C GLU A 18 -3.96 13.33 8.90
N PRO A 19 -4.32 12.80 10.08
CA PRO A 19 -4.87 11.45 10.20
C PRO A 19 -6.28 11.37 9.58
N SER A 20 -6.51 10.44 8.64
CA SER A 20 -7.85 10.14 8.10
C SER A 20 -8.72 9.27 9.02
N ILE A 21 -8.35 9.12 10.29
CA ILE A 21 -8.96 8.15 11.21
C ILE A 21 -10.21 8.76 11.82
N GLY A 22 -11.39 8.27 11.43
CA GLY A 22 -12.66 8.56 12.11
C GLY A 22 -13.68 9.40 11.34
N SER A 23 -13.51 9.65 10.03
CA SER A 23 -14.63 10.09 9.19
C SER A 23 -15.61 8.93 8.99
N VAL A 24 -16.89 9.16 9.34
CA VAL A 24 -17.95 8.19 9.03
C VAL A 24 -18.20 8.25 7.52
N GLY A 25 -17.71 7.27 6.77
CA GLY A 25 -18.05 7.12 5.34
C GLY A 25 -16.91 6.84 4.37
N ASP A 26 -15.64 6.97 4.76
CA ASP A 26 -14.50 6.82 3.84
C ASP A 26 -13.92 5.39 3.78
N SER A 27 -14.76 4.36 3.89
CA SER A 27 -14.32 2.95 3.97
C SER A 27 -13.57 2.41 2.73
N TYR A 28 -13.46 3.19 1.66
CA TYR A 28 -12.78 2.81 0.43
C TYR A 28 -11.28 2.60 0.64
N ASP A 29 -10.63 3.43 1.46
CA ASP A 29 -9.19 3.31 1.77
C ASP A 29 -8.89 2.01 2.54
N THR A 30 -9.78 1.68 3.47
CA THR A 30 -9.72 0.52 4.33
C THR A 30 -10.01 -0.74 3.51
N ALA A 31 -11.04 -0.71 2.65
CA ALA A 31 -11.38 -1.83 1.78
C ALA A 31 -10.25 -2.15 0.80
N LEU A 32 -9.60 -1.13 0.23
CA LEU A 32 -8.45 -1.32 -0.64
C LEU A 32 -7.26 -1.94 0.14
N THR A 33 -6.93 -1.39 1.31
CA THR A 33 -5.86 -1.90 2.16
C THR A 33 -6.10 -3.35 2.57
N GLU A 34 -7.32 -3.68 2.99
CA GLU A 34 -7.72 -5.04 3.35
C GLU A 34 -7.67 -5.99 2.15
N THR A 35 -7.99 -5.52 0.95
CA THR A 35 -7.86 -6.31 -0.28
C THR A 35 -6.40 -6.70 -0.54
N ILE A 36 -5.47 -5.75 -0.42
CA ILE A 36 -4.04 -6.00 -0.59
C ILE A 36 -3.52 -6.98 0.48
N ASN A 37 -3.88 -6.76 1.75
CA ASN A 37 -3.54 -7.67 2.84
C ASN A 37 -4.10 -9.08 2.62
N GLY A 38 -5.32 -9.20 2.10
CA GLY A 38 -5.93 -10.48 1.74
C GLY A 38 -5.18 -11.20 0.62
N LEU A 39 -4.74 -10.46 -0.41
CA LEU A 39 -3.95 -11.00 -1.52
C LEU A 39 -2.58 -11.52 -1.06
N ASP A 40 -1.87 -10.77 -0.20
CA ASP A 40 -0.60 -11.21 0.38
C ASP A 40 -0.79 -12.50 1.18
N LYS A 41 -1.75 -12.53 2.12
CA LYS A 41 -2.04 -13.71 2.94
C LYS A 41 -2.37 -14.93 2.09
N ALA A 42 -3.17 -14.76 1.03
CA ALA A 42 -3.51 -15.85 0.11
C ALA A 42 -2.28 -16.35 -0.66
N ALA A 43 -1.46 -15.45 -1.20
CA ALA A 43 -0.35 -15.80 -2.08
C ALA A 43 0.91 -16.27 -1.34
N VAL A 44 1.16 -15.75 -0.15
CA VAL A 44 2.37 -15.99 0.63
C VAL A 44 2.05 -16.90 1.81
N ILE A 45 1.23 -16.45 2.75
CA ILE A 45 1.02 -17.15 4.02
C ILE A 45 0.35 -18.51 3.83
N HIS A 46 -0.79 -18.55 3.12
CA HIS A 46 -1.58 -19.76 2.96
C HIS A 46 -1.00 -20.71 1.90
N ARG A 47 -0.48 -20.16 0.79
CA ARG A 47 -0.02 -20.97 -0.34
C ARG A 47 1.40 -21.52 -0.17
N ARG A 48 2.32 -20.78 0.45
CA ARG A 48 3.74 -21.18 0.58
C ARG A 48 4.09 -21.76 1.95
N GLY A 49 3.19 -21.67 2.93
CA GLY A 49 3.36 -22.29 4.24
C GLY A 49 3.28 -23.84 4.19
N PRO A 50 3.59 -24.53 5.31
CA PRO A 50 3.97 -23.99 6.61
C PRO A 50 5.38 -23.40 6.66
N TRP A 51 5.57 -22.35 7.46
CA TRP A 51 6.85 -21.63 7.58
C TRP A 51 7.66 -22.11 8.77
N ARG A 52 8.99 -22.13 8.61
CA ARG A 52 9.92 -22.62 9.64
C ARG A 52 10.24 -21.58 10.71
N ASN A 53 10.31 -20.32 10.33
CA ASN A 53 10.62 -19.18 11.20
C ASN A 53 10.08 -17.86 10.59
N VAL A 54 10.21 -16.77 11.34
CA VAL A 54 9.70 -15.46 10.94
C VAL A 54 10.51 -14.89 9.78
N GLU A 55 11.83 -15.09 9.78
CA GLU A 55 12.74 -14.58 8.75
C GLU A 55 12.38 -15.12 7.35
N ALA A 56 11.93 -16.38 7.26
CA ALA A 56 11.47 -16.96 6.00
C ALA A 56 10.18 -16.30 5.50
N VAL A 57 9.27 -15.91 6.41
CA VAL A 57 8.05 -15.18 6.06
C VAL A 57 8.42 -13.77 5.59
N GLU A 58 9.30 -13.07 6.32
CA GLU A 58 9.75 -11.72 5.97
C GLU A 58 10.36 -11.70 4.56
N PHE A 59 11.26 -12.63 4.26
CA PHE A 59 11.87 -12.71 2.92
C PHE A 59 10.83 -12.97 1.83
N ALA A 60 9.90 -13.91 2.05
CA ALA A 60 8.86 -14.21 1.08
C ALA A 60 7.88 -13.04 0.88
N THR A 61 7.58 -12.29 1.92
CA THR A 61 6.77 -11.06 1.83
C THR A 61 7.53 -9.98 1.07
N LEU A 62 8.84 -9.80 1.29
CA LEU A 62 9.65 -8.85 0.49
C LEU A 62 9.65 -9.21 -1.00
N GLU A 63 9.83 -10.48 -1.34
CA GLU A 63 9.72 -10.95 -2.72
C GLU A 63 8.34 -10.67 -3.34
N TRP A 64 7.28 -10.87 -2.55
CA TRP A 64 5.92 -10.63 -3.00
C TRP A 64 5.65 -9.14 -3.21
N VAL A 65 6.09 -8.27 -2.30
CA VAL A 65 5.96 -6.81 -2.41
C VAL A 65 6.71 -6.31 -3.65
N ASP A 66 7.96 -6.75 -3.85
CA ASP A 66 8.74 -6.37 -5.04
C ASP A 66 8.06 -6.85 -6.33
N GLY A 67 7.61 -8.10 -6.37
CA GLY A 67 6.86 -8.63 -7.51
C GLY A 67 5.55 -7.89 -7.78
N PHE A 68 4.81 -7.55 -6.73
CA PHE A 68 3.54 -6.83 -6.83
C PHE A 68 3.76 -5.40 -7.37
N ASN A 69 4.73 -4.67 -6.84
CA ASN A 69 4.92 -3.26 -7.20
C ASN A 69 5.65 -3.07 -8.54
N ASN A 70 6.66 -3.90 -8.82
CA ASN A 70 7.58 -3.66 -9.93
C ASN A 70 7.35 -4.55 -11.15
N ARG A 71 6.53 -5.62 -11.03
CA ARG A 71 6.35 -6.60 -12.13
C ARG A 71 4.90 -6.94 -12.43
N ARG A 72 4.00 -6.89 -11.45
CA ARG A 72 2.60 -7.29 -11.63
C ARG A 72 1.84 -6.23 -12.41
N LEU A 73 1.28 -6.61 -13.55
CA LEU A 73 0.39 -5.74 -14.31
C LEU A 73 -1.02 -5.76 -13.70
N LEU A 74 -1.61 -4.58 -13.53
CA LEU A 74 -2.97 -4.43 -13.03
C LEU A 74 -3.84 -3.71 -14.06
N GLU A 75 -4.88 -4.38 -14.52
CA GLU A 75 -5.83 -3.83 -15.50
C GLU A 75 -6.43 -2.47 -15.06
N PRO A 76 -6.85 -2.25 -13.80
CA PRO A 76 -7.46 -0.99 -13.39
C PRO A 76 -6.57 0.25 -13.52
N ILE A 77 -5.24 0.07 -13.57
CA ILE A 77 -4.26 1.16 -13.75
C ILE A 77 -3.67 1.18 -15.17
N GLY A 78 -4.29 0.47 -16.12
CA GLY A 78 -3.88 0.46 -17.52
C GLY A 78 -2.88 -0.65 -17.88
N ASN A 79 -2.88 -1.76 -17.14
CA ASN A 79 -1.97 -2.90 -17.36
C ASN A 79 -0.49 -2.54 -17.25
N ILE A 80 -0.15 -1.68 -16.30
CA ILE A 80 1.24 -1.35 -15.92
C ILE A 80 1.51 -1.79 -14.47
N PRO A 81 2.79 -1.88 -14.05
CA PRO A 81 3.14 -2.07 -12.65
C PRO A 81 2.68 -0.91 -11.76
N PRO A 82 2.27 -1.17 -10.50
CA PRO A 82 1.91 -0.13 -9.54
C PRO A 82 2.95 0.98 -9.37
N ALA A 83 4.24 0.63 -9.32
CA ALA A 83 5.32 1.62 -9.19
C ALA A 83 5.37 2.59 -10.39
N GLU A 84 5.12 2.08 -11.61
CA GLU A 84 5.05 2.92 -12.80
C GLU A 84 3.80 3.82 -12.80
N ALA A 85 2.66 3.30 -12.32
CA ALA A 85 1.45 4.12 -12.18
C ALA A 85 1.65 5.25 -11.17
N GLU A 86 2.32 4.99 -10.04
CA GLU A 86 2.68 6.00 -9.04
C GLU A 86 3.62 7.06 -9.63
N GLU A 87 4.68 6.66 -10.35
CA GLU A 87 5.60 7.58 -11.01
C GLU A 87 4.88 8.49 -12.03
N ARG A 88 3.98 7.91 -12.84
CA ARG A 88 3.15 8.66 -13.80
C ARG A 88 2.24 9.65 -13.09
N TYR A 89 1.63 9.25 -11.96
CA TYR A 89 0.78 10.12 -11.17
C TYR A 89 1.54 11.35 -10.64
N TYR A 90 2.71 11.14 -10.04
CA TYR A 90 3.52 12.25 -9.54
C TYR A 90 4.06 13.15 -10.67
N THR A 91 4.46 12.56 -11.81
CA THR A 91 4.86 13.33 -12.99
C THR A 91 3.72 14.24 -13.49
N MET A 92 2.47 13.78 -13.45
CA MET A 92 1.31 14.59 -13.84
C MET A 92 0.98 15.69 -12.83
N LEU A 93 1.18 15.44 -11.53
CA LEU A 93 1.00 16.45 -10.48
C LEU A 93 2.05 17.57 -10.55
N ASP A 94 3.27 17.23 -10.95
CA ASP A 94 4.38 18.18 -11.10
C ASP A 94 4.35 18.94 -12.44
N ALA A 95 3.51 18.53 -13.38
CA ALA A 95 3.34 19.24 -14.64
C ALA A 95 2.65 20.61 -14.38
N PRO A 96 3.23 21.74 -14.83
CA PRO A 96 2.56 23.03 -14.69
C PRO A 96 1.20 22.95 -15.38
N ALA A 97 0.15 23.44 -14.71
CA ALA A 97 -1.17 23.58 -15.31
C ALA A 97 -0.99 24.35 -16.63
N MET A 98 -1.17 23.66 -17.76
CA MET A 98 -1.12 24.27 -19.08
C MET A 98 -2.15 25.41 -19.09
N ALA A 99 -1.66 26.65 -19.04
CA ALA A 99 -2.48 27.84 -19.18
C ALA A 99 -3.09 27.81 -20.60
N ALA A 100 -4.42 27.78 -20.66
CA ALA A 100 -5.20 28.07 -21.86
C ALA A 100 -5.36 29.59 -22.02
#